data_AF-A0A829WYP2-F1
#
_entry.id   AF-A0A829WYP2-F1
#
_cell.length_a   1.000
_cell.length_b   1.000
_cell.length_c   1.000
_cell.angle_alpha   90.00
_cell.angle_beta   90.00
_cell.angle_gamma   90.00
#
_symmetry.space_group_name_H-M   'P 1'
#
loop_
_entity.id
_entity.type
_entity.pdbx_description
1 polymer ?
#
loop_
_entity_poly.entity_id
_entity_poly.type
_entity_poly.pdbx_seq_one_letter_code
_entity_poly.pdbx_strand_id
1 'polypeptide(L)'
;MARGGARPGAGRKKKAQTTEEWAGPRIADDSTLKPLDFWLAILRDPDAPYEMRAMAADKAGPYIHAKPAPRRDDQGDFGDMTSAGDDWSGVVPSAPMRN
;
A
#
# COMPACT_ATOMS: atom_id res chain seq x y z
N MET A 1 21.89 -34.93 49.25
CA MET A 1 20.95 -33.91 48.71
C MET A 1 21.70 -33.06 47.70
N ALA A 2 21.34 -33.14 46.41
CA ALA A 2 22.01 -32.37 45.37
C ALA A 2 21.56 -30.91 45.41
N ARG A 3 22.48 -29.97 45.68
CA ARG A 3 22.22 -28.52 45.63
C ARG A 3 22.28 -28.03 44.18
N GLY A 4 21.32 -28.48 43.36
CA GLY A 4 21.10 -27.97 42.00
C GLY A 4 20.33 -26.65 42.04
N GLY A 5 20.97 -25.59 42.51
CA GLY A 5 20.39 -24.24 42.56
C GLY A 5 21.18 -23.25 41.72
N ALA A 6 20.51 -22.17 41.28
CA ALA A 6 21.16 -21.07 40.60
C ALA A 6 22.35 -20.56 41.44
N ARG A 7 23.54 -20.58 40.85
CA ARG A 7 24.77 -20.10 41.48
C ARG A 7 24.91 -18.59 41.20
N PRO A 8 25.57 -17.82 42.07
CA PRO A 8 25.94 -16.44 41.75
C PRO A 8 26.74 -16.42 40.44
N GLY A 9 26.24 -15.70 39.42
CA GLY A 9 26.83 -15.67 38.07
C GLY A 9 26.44 -16.83 37.14
N ALA A 10 25.64 -17.80 37.59
CA ALA A 10 25.04 -18.80 36.72
C ALA A 10 23.82 -18.20 36.00
N GLY A 11 23.95 -18.03 34.69
CA GLY A 11 22.91 -17.52 33.83
C GLY A 11 23.49 -16.99 32.52
N ARG A 12 22.68 -16.97 31.46
CA ARG A 12 23.08 -16.32 30.21
C ARG A 12 23.18 -14.82 30.48
N LYS A 13 24.32 -14.20 30.17
CA LYS A 13 24.50 -12.74 30.28
C LYS A 13 23.34 -12.06 29.54
N LYS A 14 22.67 -11.11 30.20
CA LYS A 14 21.66 -10.28 29.55
C LYS A 14 22.34 -9.54 28.41
N LYS A 15 21.80 -9.64 27.19
CA LYS A 15 22.33 -8.89 26.05
C LYS A 15 22.24 -7.41 26.38
N ALA A 16 23.33 -6.66 26.16
CA ALA A 16 23.30 -5.21 26.21
C ALA A 16 22.34 -4.74 25.12
N GLN A 17 21.24 -4.09 25.49
CA GLN A 17 20.38 -3.44 24.51
C GLN A 17 21.17 -2.26 23.95
N THR A 18 21.64 -2.41 22.71
CA THR A 18 22.46 -1.44 21.97
C THR A 18 21.72 -1.00 20.72
N THR A 19 20.40 -0.95 20.78
CA THR A 19 19.59 -0.49 19.67
C THR A 19 19.20 0.93 20.00
N GLU A 20 19.77 1.91 19.30
CA GLU A 20 19.08 3.17 19.11
C GLU A 20 17.72 2.81 18.52
N GLU A 21 16.69 2.90 19.36
CA GLU A 21 15.36 2.42 19.02
C GLU A 21 14.76 3.44 18.05
N TRP A 22 14.51 3.00 16.82
CA TRP A 22 13.91 3.84 15.80
C TRP A 22 12.57 4.38 16.31
N ALA A 23 12.48 5.71 16.42
CA ALA A 23 11.34 6.41 17.02
C ALA A 23 10.11 6.48 16.10
N GLY A 24 10.18 5.90 14.91
CA GLY A 24 9.15 6.01 13.88
C GLY A 24 9.36 7.20 12.94
N PRO A 25 8.56 7.27 11.87
CA PRO A 25 8.62 8.39 10.92
C PRO A 25 8.15 9.69 11.60
N ARG A 26 8.83 10.80 11.30
CA ARG A 26 8.41 12.13 11.79
C ARG A 26 7.19 12.61 11.01
N ILE A 27 6.02 12.57 11.65
CA ILE A 27 4.75 13.04 11.09
C ILE A 27 4.36 14.33 11.82
N ALA A 28 4.18 15.42 11.07
CA ALA A 28 3.93 16.74 11.62
C ALA A 28 2.48 16.95 12.10
N ASP A 29 1.51 16.32 11.42
CA ASP A 29 0.10 16.34 11.77
C ASP A 29 -0.45 14.91 11.64
N ASP A 30 -0.77 14.30 12.78
CA ASP A 30 -1.34 12.95 12.86
C ASP A 30 -2.87 12.97 12.74
N SER A 31 -3.52 14.12 12.99
CA SER A 31 -4.98 14.25 13.01
C SER A 31 -5.62 14.04 11.63
N THR A 32 -4.87 14.37 10.56
CA THR A 32 -5.31 14.22 9.16
C THR A 32 -4.57 13.10 8.42
N LEU A 33 -3.73 12.34 9.12
CA LEU A 33 -2.88 11.32 8.51
C LEU A 33 -3.71 10.15 7.98
N LYS A 34 -3.60 9.88 6.67
CA LYS A 34 -4.23 8.71 6.08
C LYS A 34 -3.39 7.46 6.35
N PRO A 35 -4.03 6.28 6.49
CA PRO A 35 -3.30 5.03 6.72
C PRO A 35 -2.24 4.73 5.64
N LEU A 36 -2.52 5.05 4.38
CA LEU A 36 -1.55 4.88 3.29
C LEU A 36 -0.33 5.79 3.46
N ASP A 37 -0.54 7.05 3.86
CA ASP A 37 0.53 8.03 4.05
C ASP A 37 1.47 7.61 5.18
N PHE A 38 0.92 7.02 6.25
CA PHE A 38 1.72 6.41 7.32
C PHE A 38 2.64 5.30 6.80
N TRP A 39 2.10 4.32 6.06
CA TRP A 39 2.91 3.23 5.51
C TRP A 39 3.95 3.73 4.51
N LEU A 40 3.61 4.72 3.69
CA LEU A 40 4.57 5.35 2.77
C LEU A 40 5.68 6.08 3.52
N ALA A 41 5.39 6.70 4.66
CA ALA A 41 6.40 7.35 5.49
C ALA A 41 7.42 6.34 6.03
N ILE A 42 6.96 5.19 6.55
CA ILE A 42 7.84 4.11 7.02
C ILE A 42 8.67 3.54 5.87
N LEU A 43 8.04 3.26 4.72
CA LEU A 43 8.70 2.63 3.57
C LEU A 43 9.87 3.49 3.02
N ARG A 44 9.71 4.82 3.09
CA ARG A 44 10.66 5.82 2.59
C ARG A 44 11.70 6.27 3.62
N ASP A 45 11.54 5.91 4.88
CA ASP A 45 12.47 6.24 5.95
C ASP A 45 13.72 5.33 5.87
N PRO A 46 14.93 5.90 5.63
CA PRO A 46 16.16 5.11 5.55
C PRO A 46 16.61 4.54 6.90
N ASP A 47 16.19 5.16 8.01
CA ASP A 47 16.57 4.74 9.36
C ASP A 47 15.60 3.68 9.92
N ALA A 48 14.50 3.42 9.21
CA ALA A 48 13.53 2.41 9.59
C ALA A 48 14.12 0.98 9.48
N PRO A 49 13.89 0.10 10.48
CA PRO A 49 14.31 -1.28 10.42
C PRO A 49 13.78 -2.00 9.19
N TYR A 50 14.57 -2.93 8.64
CA TYR A 50 14.20 -3.69 7.44
C TYR A 50 12.82 -4.34 7.55
N GLU A 51 12.51 -4.97 8.69
CA GLU A 51 11.22 -5.63 8.94
C GLU A 51 10.05 -4.64 8.86
N MET A 52 10.22 -3.41 9.36
CA MET A 52 9.20 -2.37 9.30
C MET A 52 8.98 -1.90 7.86
N ARG A 53 10.07 -1.73 7.10
CA ARG A 53 10.02 -1.37 5.67
C ARG A 53 9.39 -2.48 4.83
N ALA A 54 9.67 -3.75 5.12
CA ALA A 54 9.09 -4.90 4.45
C ALA A 54 7.58 -5.00 4.71
N MET A 55 7.14 -4.81 5.96
CA MET A 55 5.72 -4.74 6.31
C MET A 55 5.04 -3.57 5.60
N ALA A 56 5.65 -2.39 5.59
CA ALA A 56 5.12 -1.23 4.91
C ALA A 56 4.97 -1.46 3.39
N ALA A 57 5.91 -2.16 2.76
CA ALA A 57 5.82 -2.54 1.35
C ALA A 57 4.62 -3.46 1.07
N ASP A 58 4.39 -4.47 1.91
CA ASP A 58 3.22 -5.37 1.81
C ASP A 58 1.89 -4.61 1.94
N LYS A 59 1.79 -3.70 2.91
CA LYS A 59 0.56 -2.93 3.16
C LYS A 59 0.29 -1.83 2.15
N ALA A 60 1.33 -1.14 1.68
CA ALA A 60 1.19 -0.07 0.70
C ALA A 60 1.10 -0.59 -0.74
N GLY A 61 1.66 -1.76 -1.03
CA GLY A 61 1.77 -2.35 -2.37
C GLY A 61 0.49 -2.30 -3.22
N PRO A 62 -0.69 -2.70 -2.69
CA PRO A 62 -1.95 -2.67 -3.45
C PRO A 62 -2.36 -1.28 -3.96
N TYR A 63 -1.87 -0.22 -3.34
CA TYR A 63 -2.22 1.17 -3.65
C TYR A 63 -1.14 1.90 -4.45
N ILE A 64 -0.02 1.24 -4.75
CA ILE A 64 1.07 1.82 -5.55
C ILE A 64 0.91 1.33 -7.00
N HIS A 65 0.36 2.19 -7.85
CA HIS A 65 0.21 1.92 -9.28
C HIS A 65 1.35 2.56 -10.09
N ALA A 66 1.78 1.89 -11.16
CA ALA A 66 2.75 2.45 -12.09
C ALA A 66 2.17 3.70 -12.78
N LYS A 67 3.02 4.71 -13.00
CA LYS A 67 2.62 5.87 -13.80
C LYS A 67 2.26 5.39 -15.22
N PRO A 68 1.10 5.79 -15.77
CA PRO A 68 0.74 5.44 -17.15
C PRO A 68 1.83 5.86 -18.12
N ALA A 69 2.00 5.07 -19.19
CA ALA A 69 2.87 5.45 -20.29
C ALA A 69 2.45 6.83 -20.83
N PRO A 70 3.40 7.66 -21.29
CA PRO A 70 3.04 8.90 -21.99
C PRO A 70 2.13 8.55 -23.16
N ARG A 71 1.11 9.39 -23.41
CA ARG A 71 0.28 9.27 -24.61
C ARG A 71 1.19 9.30 -25.82
N ARG A 72 0.99 8.37 -26.76
CA ARG A 72 1.67 8.40 -28.04
C ARG A 72 0.83 9.23 -29.02
N ASP A 73 1.49 10.02 -29.85
CA ASP A 73 0.82 10.89 -30.83
C ASP A 73 0.12 10.10 -31.96
N ASP A 74 0.46 8.82 -32.13
CA ASP A 74 -0.12 7.88 -33.11
C ASP A 74 -1.25 7.03 -32.52
N GLN A 75 -1.46 7.09 -31.20
CA GLN A 75 -2.57 6.42 -30.55
C GLN A 75 -3.81 7.28 -30.81
N GLY A 76 -4.62 6.85 -31.79
CA GLY A 76 -5.84 7.55 -32.17
C GLY A 76 -6.61 8.00 -30.93
N ASP A 77 -6.90 9.29 -30.88
CA ASP A 77 -7.74 9.86 -29.84
C ASP A 77 -9.05 9.07 -29.86
N PHE A 78 -9.31 8.29 -28.81
CA PHE A 78 -10.67 7.90 -28.46
C PHE A 78 -11.36 9.18 -27.95
N GLY A 79 -11.37 10.20 -28.80
CA GLY A 79 -11.94 11.50 -28.55
C GLY A 79 -13.40 11.27 -28.29
N ASP A 80 -13.82 11.73 -27.12
CA ASP A 80 -15.20 11.97 -26.77
C ASP A 80 -16.21 10.95 -27.35
N MET A 81 -16.08 9.69 -26.95
CA MET A 81 -17.11 8.67 -27.20
C MET A 81 -18.40 8.93 -26.39
N THR A 82 -18.64 10.15 -25.87
CA THR A 82 -19.93 10.48 -25.28
C THR A 82 -21.05 10.50 -26.33
N SER A 83 -20.74 10.54 -27.63
CA SER A 83 -21.76 10.33 -28.68
C SER A 83 -22.05 8.86 -29.02
N ALA A 84 -21.26 7.90 -28.53
CA ALA A 84 -21.46 6.48 -28.84
C ALA A 84 -22.51 5.79 -27.93
N GLY A 85 -23.19 6.56 -27.07
CA GLY A 85 -24.12 6.04 -26.06
C GLY A 85 -25.58 6.47 -26.18
N ASP A 86 -25.93 7.48 -27.00
CA ASP A 86 -27.26 8.09 -26.91
C ASP A 86 -28.33 7.49 -27.85
N ASP A 87 -28.00 6.49 -28.68
CA ASP A 87 -28.99 5.87 -29.58
C ASP A 87 -29.19 4.36 -29.34
N TRP A 88 -29.63 4.00 -28.14
CA TRP A 88 -30.22 2.69 -27.85
C TRP A 88 -31.72 2.62 -28.20
N SER A 89 -32.24 3.58 -28.99
CA SER A 89 -33.67 3.66 -29.31
C SER A 89 -34.06 2.88 -30.59
N GLY A 90 -33.09 2.47 -31.40
CA GLY A 90 -33.32 1.85 -32.71
C GLY A 90 -33.41 0.32 -32.77
N VAL A 91 -33.18 -0.41 -31.67
CA VAL A 91 -33.14 -1.90 -31.66
C VAL A 91 -34.35 -2.47 -30.90
N VAL A 92 -35.56 -2.09 -31.32
CA VAL A 92 -36.75 -2.89 -31.00
C VAL A 92 -37.42 -3.25 -32.33
N PRO A 93 -37.32 -4.50 -32.81
CA PRO A 93 -38.05 -4.89 -34.01
C PRO A 93 -39.55 -4.81 -33.71
N SER A 94 -40.24 -3.88 -34.39
CA SER A 94 -41.70 -3.80 -34.41
C SER A 94 -42.26 -5.14 -34.88
N ALA A 95 -42.85 -5.91 -33.96
CA ALA A 95 -43.56 -7.14 -34.29
C ALA A 95 -44.73 -6.80 -35.24
N PRO A 96 -44.91 -7.52 -36.36
CA PRO A 96 -46.04 -7.28 -37.24
C PRO A 96 -47.35 -7.67 -36.53
N MET A 97 -48.24 -6.70 -36.33
CA MET A 97 -49.61 -6.97 -35.92
C MET A 97 -50.28 -7.80 -37.02
N ARG A 98 -50.69 -9.03 -36.68
CA ARG A 98 -51.48 -9.90 -37.55
C ARG A 98 -52.91 -9.37 -37.57
N ASN A 99 -53.43 -9.09 -38.76
CA ASN A 99 -54.84 -8.78 -39.02
C ASN A 99 -55.74 -9.98 -38.71
#